data_AF-A0A6I1BWN5-F1
#
_entry.id   AF-A0A6I1BWN5-F1
#
_cell.length_a   1.000
_cell.length_b   1.000
_cell.length_c   1.000
_cell.angle_alpha   90.00
_cell.angle_beta   90.00
_cell.angle_gamma   90.00
#
_symmetry.space_group_name_H-M   'P 1'
#
loop_
_entity.id
_entity.type
_entity.pdbx_description
1 polymer ?
#
loop_
_entity_poly.entity_id
_entity_poly.type
_entity_poly.pdbx_seq_one_letter_code
_entity_poly.pdbx_strand_id
1 'polypeptide(L)'
;MSGTGRTIPIGAAELRAIRERESVLEQTLARLTGIDMTTIERIEKGETPLTTLEPDQIRQWAKTLGINPARLTGETPQEGEDGTTVIRRMRTKRGWSCPQLAEHANVPYRSLRQYDSGERDTANMAAGILARVAIALDTSMEKLSGRPEPDHATDDPPAGWTGTRLAWHRTRQGLSQAELAIRAGQTTQTIGGIETRRWATGSKRSRIILDLAAGLGIQALDLMDQTPEGKPRMNDPKPAKTEHSATADDLVYRNHVNAAIDQLRLAARTTDTGERIRLLTGALTDTGNAIGQLAQFDSDGRARPPRK
;
A
#
# COMPACT_ATOMS: atom_id res chain seq x y z
N MET A 1 -0.82 23.44 24.38
CA MET A 1 0.13 22.50 24.99
C MET A 1 0.53 21.49 23.93
N SER A 2 1.75 21.64 23.41
CA SER A 2 2.32 20.84 22.32
C SER A 2 2.69 19.44 22.80
N GLY A 3 2.07 18.41 22.23
CA GLY A 3 2.56 17.04 22.33
C GLY A 3 3.51 16.76 21.19
N THR A 4 4.80 16.98 21.42
CA THR A 4 5.88 16.57 20.51
C THR A 4 5.80 15.06 20.34
N GLY A 5 5.38 14.57 19.16
CA GLY A 5 5.29 13.14 18.84
C GLY A 5 6.68 12.51 18.72
N ARG A 6 7.42 12.41 19.83
CA ARG A 6 8.68 11.68 19.92
C ARG A 6 8.37 10.18 19.73
N THR A 7 9.03 9.54 18.77
CA THR A 7 9.08 8.08 18.69
C THR A 7 9.65 7.57 20.02
N ILE A 8 8.88 6.79 20.77
CA ILE A 8 9.33 6.23 22.04
C ILE A 8 10.35 5.13 21.70
N PRO A 9 11.63 5.29 22.11
CA PRO A 9 12.64 4.26 21.88
C PRO A 9 12.27 3.00 22.66
N ILE A 10 12.46 1.85 22.04
CA ILE A 10 12.26 0.54 22.65
C ILE A 10 13.35 0.34 23.70
N GLY A 11 12.94 0.00 24.92
CA GLY A 11 13.87 -0.36 25.98
C GLY A 11 14.50 -1.74 25.75
N ALA A 12 15.66 -2.00 26.35
CA ALA A 12 16.38 -3.27 26.23
C ALA A 12 15.50 -4.51 26.54
N ALA A 13 14.68 -4.44 27.57
CA ALA A 13 13.74 -5.50 27.94
C ALA A 13 12.62 -5.71 26.91
N GLU A 14 12.13 -4.63 26.28
CA GLU A 14 11.12 -4.70 25.22
C GLU A 14 11.73 -5.26 23.93
N LEU A 15 13.00 -4.92 23.63
CA LEU A 15 13.74 -5.47 22.48
C LEU A 15 13.89 -6.99 22.58
N ARG A 16 14.28 -7.49 23.76
CA ARG A 16 14.36 -8.92 24.05
C ARG A 16 13.01 -9.62 23.92
N ALA A 17 11.96 -9.03 24.48
CA ALA A 17 10.61 -9.60 24.40
C ALA A 17 10.11 -9.71 22.95
N ILE A 18 10.44 -8.74 22.08
CA ILE A 18 10.11 -8.80 20.66
C ILE A 18 10.92 -9.90 19.97
N ARG A 19 12.22 -10.02 20.24
CA ARG A 19 13.05 -11.09 19.67
C ARG A 19 12.53 -12.49 20.03
N GLU A 20 12.21 -12.71 21.30
CA GLU A 20 11.66 -13.98 21.79
C GLU A 20 10.29 -14.28 21.15
N ARG A 21 9.42 -13.26 21.02
CA ARG A 21 8.12 -13.38 20.34
C ARG A 21 8.24 -13.75 18.86
N GLU A 22 9.20 -13.15 18.15
CA GLU A 22 9.47 -13.44 16.74
C GLU A 22 10.29 -14.73 16.55
N SER A 23 10.54 -15.50 17.63
CA SER A 23 11.29 -16.77 17.61
C SER A 23 12.70 -16.66 17.01
N VAL A 24 13.34 -15.49 17.16
CA VAL A 24 14.70 -15.25 16.65
C VAL A 24 15.73 -15.58 17.73
N LEU A 25 16.63 -16.53 17.46
CA LEU A 25 17.74 -16.83 18.35
C LEU A 25 18.81 -15.74 18.29
N GLU A 26 19.49 -15.47 19.42
CA GLU A 26 20.62 -14.52 19.50
C GLU A 26 21.73 -14.89 18.52
N GLN A 27 22.00 -16.19 18.33
CA GLN A 27 22.96 -16.70 17.37
C GLN A 27 22.57 -16.39 15.91
N THR A 28 21.27 -16.48 15.59
CA THR A 28 20.74 -16.15 14.26
C THR A 28 20.88 -14.65 14.00
N LEU A 29 20.57 -13.84 15.01
CA LEU A 29 20.69 -12.40 14.94
C LEU A 29 22.16 -11.97 14.77
N ALA A 30 23.07 -12.53 15.59
CA ALA A 30 24.52 -12.29 15.51
C ALA A 30 25.07 -12.56 14.10
N ARG A 31 24.68 -13.70 13.51
CA ARG A 31 25.09 -14.09 12.16
C ARG A 31 24.55 -13.13 11.10
N LEU A 32 23.33 -12.63 11.24
CA LEU A 32 22.67 -11.79 10.24
C LEU A 32 23.04 -10.31 10.33
N THR A 33 23.43 -9.83 11.51
CA THR A 33 23.83 -8.44 11.76
C THR A 33 25.34 -8.26 11.81
N GLY A 34 26.12 -9.33 11.95
CA GLY A 34 27.57 -9.26 12.15
C GLY A 34 27.96 -8.74 13.54
N ILE A 35 27.02 -8.72 14.49
CA ILE A 35 27.24 -8.32 15.87
C ILE A 35 27.60 -9.57 16.68
N ASP A 36 28.58 -9.47 17.57
CA ASP A 36 28.92 -10.58 18.45
C ASP A 36 27.78 -10.92 19.43
N MET A 37 27.60 -12.21 19.72
CA MET A 37 26.50 -12.70 20.56
C MET A 37 26.54 -12.12 21.98
N THR A 38 27.74 -11.90 22.53
CA THR A 38 27.90 -11.28 23.87
C THR A 38 27.50 -9.81 23.85
N THR A 39 27.66 -9.13 22.71
CA THR A 39 27.25 -7.73 22.56
C THR A 39 25.72 -7.64 22.45
N ILE A 40 25.07 -8.58 21.76
CA ILE A 40 23.60 -8.68 21.70
C ILE A 40 23.01 -8.90 23.09
N GLU A 41 23.57 -9.86 23.85
CA GLU A 41 23.11 -10.17 25.19
C GLU A 41 23.23 -8.98 26.15
N ARG A 42 24.38 -8.27 26.11
CA ARG A 42 24.61 -7.07 26.93
C ARG A 42 23.68 -5.92 26.56
N ILE A 43 23.33 -5.78 25.28
CA ILE A 43 22.35 -4.80 24.80
C ILE A 43 20.94 -5.14 25.30
N GLU A 44 20.54 -6.41 25.21
CA GLU A 44 19.22 -6.87 25.67
C GLU A 44 19.04 -6.83 27.20
N LYS A 45 20.14 -6.89 27.95
CA LYS A 45 20.16 -6.66 29.41
C LYS A 45 20.21 -5.18 29.80
N GLY A 46 20.45 -4.28 28.83
CA GLY A 46 20.59 -2.84 29.08
C GLY A 46 21.96 -2.45 29.66
N GLU A 47 22.93 -3.36 29.64
CA GLU A 47 24.31 -3.12 30.12
C GLU A 47 25.16 -2.36 29.08
N THR A 48 24.74 -2.38 27.81
CA THR A 48 25.40 -1.66 26.72
C THR A 48 24.34 -0.95 25.88
N PRO A 49 24.50 0.35 25.58
CA PRO A 49 23.50 1.08 24.79
C PRO A 49 23.56 0.67 23.32
N LEU A 50 22.41 0.66 22.64
CA LEU A 50 22.28 0.37 21.20
C LEU A 50 23.12 1.32 20.30
N THR A 51 23.49 2.49 20.82
CA THR A 51 24.34 3.48 20.14
C THR A 51 25.80 3.02 19.95
N THR A 52 26.22 1.91 20.55
CA THR A 52 27.56 1.33 20.31
C THR A 52 27.64 0.52 19.02
N LEU A 53 26.51 0.24 18.38
CA LEU A 53 26.44 -0.52 17.13
C LEU A 53 26.54 0.41 15.92
N GLU A 54 27.07 -0.11 14.82
CA GLU A 54 27.08 0.61 13.54
C GLU A 54 25.65 0.82 13.02
N PRO A 55 25.35 1.95 12.35
CA PRO A 55 24.00 2.23 11.85
C PRO A 55 23.42 1.13 10.94
N ASP A 56 24.27 0.47 10.15
CA ASP A 56 23.87 -0.67 9.32
C ASP A 56 23.51 -1.91 10.13
N GLN A 57 24.22 -2.16 11.23
CA GLN A 57 23.92 -3.25 12.15
C GLN A 57 22.57 -3.04 12.83
N ILE A 58 22.25 -1.79 13.22
CA ILE A 58 20.96 -1.43 13.82
C ILE A 58 19.82 -1.57 12.80
N ARG A 59 20.04 -1.14 11.54
CA ARG A 59 19.06 -1.33 10.45
C ARG A 59 18.80 -2.81 10.20
N GLN A 60 19.84 -3.63 10.17
CA GLN A 60 19.74 -5.06 9.92
C GLN A 60 19.08 -5.80 11.10
N TRP A 61 19.35 -5.37 12.34
CA TRP A 61 18.67 -5.86 13.53
C TRP A 61 17.17 -5.52 13.48
N ALA A 62 16.83 -4.26 13.20
CA ALA A 62 15.44 -3.81 13.03
C ALA A 62 14.70 -4.59 11.94
N LYS A 63 15.35 -4.80 10.79
CA LYS A 63 14.83 -5.60 9.68
C LYS A 63 14.57 -7.05 10.08
N THR A 64 15.49 -7.67 10.83
CA THR A 64 15.37 -9.06 11.30
C THR A 64 14.21 -9.24 12.27
N LEU A 65 13.92 -8.22 13.08
CA LEU A 65 12.82 -8.25 14.05
C LEU A 65 11.50 -7.65 13.52
N GLY A 66 11.46 -7.18 12.27
CA GLY A 66 10.29 -6.50 11.72
C GLY A 66 9.93 -5.17 12.42
N ILE A 67 10.89 -4.55 13.11
CA ILE A 67 10.71 -3.32 13.87
C ILE A 67 11.14 -2.12 13.01
N ASN A 68 10.48 -0.97 13.17
CA ASN A 68 10.96 0.28 12.59
C ASN A 68 12.34 0.64 13.18
N PRO A 69 13.42 0.81 12.38
CA PRO A 69 14.76 1.15 12.85
C PRO A 69 14.80 2.37 13.79
N ALA A 70 13.91 3.34 13.57
CA ALA A 70 13.80 4.54 14.39
C ALA A 70 13.36 4.28 15.85
N ARG A 71 12.76 3.11 16.11
CA ARG A 71 12.43 2.69 17.48
C ARG A 71 13.64 2.09 18.21
N LEU A 72 14.69 1.64 17.50
CA LEU A 72 15.89 1.08 18.11
C LEU A 72 16.94 2.15 18.43
N THR A 73 17.07 3.16 17.58
CA THR A 73 18.00 4.28 17.78
C THR A 73 17.39 5.43 18.58
N GLY A 74 16.05 5.53 18.63
CA GLY A 74 15.37 6.77 19.00
C GLY A 74 15.55 7.90 17.99
N GLU A 75 16.31 7.64 16.91
CA GLU A 75 16.56 8.55 15.82
C GLU A 75 15.57 8.24 14.72
N THR A 76 14.72 9.22 14.41
CA THR A 76 13.91 9.24 13.20
C THR A 76 14.78 8.87 11.99
N PRO A 77 14.24 8.13 10.99
CA PRO A 77 15.01 7.71 9.83
C PRO A 77 15.77 8.90 9.25
N GLN A 78 17.09 8.74 9.00
CA GLN A 78 17.95 9.80 8.49
C GLN A 78 17.41 10.35 7.15
N GLU A 79 16.67 11.45 7.28
CA GLU A 79 16.66 12.58 6.36
C GLU A 79 18.12 12.96 6.08
N GLY A 80 18.57 12.82 4.84
CA GLY A 80 19.99 12.96 4.53
C GLY A 80 20.55 14.34 4.91
N GLU A 81 21.79 14.30 5.41
CA GLU A 81 22.76 15.37 5.72
C GLU A 81 22.33 16.62 6.52
N ASP A 82 21.05 16.99 6.60
CA ASP A 82 20.62 18.26 7.22
C ASP A 82 19.33 18.19 8.06
N GLY A 83 18.77 16.99 8.32
CA GLY A 83 17.45 16.91 8.98
C GLY A 83 16.36 17.59 8.15
N THR A 84 16.47 17.46 6.81
CA THR A 84 15.52 18.00 5.86
C THR A 84 14.89 16.88 5.04
N THR A 85 13.55 16.83 5.03
CA THR A 85 12.76 15.87 4.25
C THR A 85 13.21 15.83 2.78
N VAL A 86 13.00 14.69 2.09
CA VAL A 86 13.33 14.57 0.66
C VAL A 86 12.62 15.65 -0.17
N ILE A 87 11.36 15.93 0.15
CA ILE A 87 10.57 17.00 -0.49
C ILE A 87 11.25 18.36 -0.31
N ARG A 88 11.66 18.69 0.93
CA ARG A 88 12.32 19.95 1.25
C ARG A 88 13.66 20.10 0.54
N ARG A 89 14.48 19.04 0.49
CA ARG A 89 15.75 19.05 -0.24
C ARG A 89 15.54 19.29 -1.74
N MET A 90 14.61 18.55 -2.35
CA MET A 90 14.32 18.66 -3.78
C MET A 90 13.80 20.05 -4.18
N ARG A 91 12.84 20.61 -3.42
CA ARG A 91 12.34 21.96 -3.73
C ARG A 91 13.40 23.05 -3.49
N THR A 92 14.22 22.91 -2.44
CA THR A 92 15.24 23.93 -2.12
C THR A 92 16.34 23.92 -3.16
N LYS A 93 16.73 22.73 -3.68
CA LYS A 93 17.64 22.60 -4.82
C LYS A 93 17.12 23.30 -6.08
N ARG A 94 15.79 23.40 -6.24
CA ARG A 94 15.12 24.14 -7.32
C ARG A 94 14.87 25.63 -7.00
N GLY A 95 15.28 26.11 -5.83
CA GLY A 95 15.00 27.47 -5.37
C GLY A 95 13.53 27.72 -5.01
N TRP A 96 12.73 26.67 -4.79
CA TRP A 96 11.30 26.77 -4.51
C TRP A 96 11.01 26.79 -3.00
N SER A 97 10.13 27.72 -2.62
CA SER A 97 9.47 27.71 -1.32
C SER A 97 8.40 26.63 -1.23
N CYS A 98 8.00 26.23 -0.01
CA CYS A 98 6.92 25.26 0.18
C CYS A 98 5.57 25.72 -0.43
N PRO A 99 5.16 27.01 -0.34
CA PRO A 99 4.00 27.52 -1.06
C PRO A 99 4.11 27.38 -2.58
N GLN A 100 5.27 27.70 -3.17
CA GLN A 100 5.49 27.55 -4.61
C GLN A 100 5.40 26.10 -5.05
N LEU A 101 5.98 25.16 -4.28
CA LEU A 101 5.81 23.73 -4.57
C LEU A 101 4.32 23.33 -4.49
N ALA A 102 3.58 23.82 -3.50
CA ALA A 102 2.15 23.53 -3.36
C ALA A 102 1.36 24.02 -4.58
N GLU A 103 1.69 25.19 -5.11
CA GLU A 103 1.11 25.77 -6.32
C GLU A 103 1.46 24.94 -7.57
N HIS A 104 2.74 24.63 -7.78
CA HIS A 104 3.21 23.80 -8.89
C HIS A 104 2.60 22.39 -8.88
N ALA A 105 2.41 21.81 -7.70
CA ALA A 105 1.77 20.50 -7.55
C ALA A 105 0.22 20.59 -7.51
N ASN A 106 -0.37 21.79 -7.52
CA ASN A 106 -1.81 21.98 -7.35
C ASN A 106 -2.37 21.22 -6.12
N VAL A 107 -1.69 21.36 -4.98
CA VAL A 107 -2.06 20.76 -3.69
C VAL A 107 -2.24 21.85 -2.63
N PRO A 108 -3.14 21.68 -1.65
CA PRO A 108 -3.29 22.65 -0.58
C PRO A 108 -1.99 22.82 0.23
N TYR A 109 -1.49 24.04 0.34
CA TYR A 109 -0.27 24.36 1.10
C TYR A 109 -0.29 23.80 2.52
N ARG A 110 -1.42 23.92 3.24
CA ARG A 110 -1.56 23.44 4.61
C ARG A 110 -1.33 21.93 4.72
N SER A 111 -1.79 21.17 3.72
CA SER A 111 -1.59 19.72 3.66
C SER A 111 -0.13 19.39 3.37
N LEU A 112 0.48 20.07 2.39
CA LEU A 112 1.87 19.81 2.00
C LEU A 112 2.88 20.19 3.09
N ARG A 113 2.65 21.30 3.79
CA ARG A 113 3.56 21.85 4.81
C ARG A 113 3.94 20.82 5.88
N GLN A 114 2.99 20.02 6.35
CA GLN A 114 3.23 19.02 7.39
C GLN A 114 4.20 17.91 6.94
N TYR A 115 4.17 17.57 5.65
CA TYR A 115 5.08 16.58 5.07
C TYR A 115 6.42 17.20 4.68
N ASP A 116 6.41 18.47 4.23
CA ASP A 116 7.63 19.21 3.92
C ASP A 116 8.48 19.48 5.17
N SER A 117 7.84 19.74 6.31
CA SER A 117 8.50 20.00 7.59
C SER A 117 8.89 18.74 8.37
N GLY A 118 8.51 17.54 7.90
CA GLY A 118 8.76 16.28 8.60
C GLY A 118 7.82 16.01 9.78
N GLU A 119 6.79 16.85 10.00
CA GLU A 119 5.76 16.61 11.03
C GLU A 119 4.98 15.32 10.73
N ARG A 120 4.83 14.98 9.44
CA ARG A 120 4.17 13.76 8.98
C ARG A 120 5.02 13.07 7.93
N ASP A 121 5.10 11.74 8.06
CA ASP A 121 5.76 10.86 7.10
C ASP A 121 5.05 10.89 5.73
N THR A 122 5.83 11.03 4.65
CA THR A 122 5.36 11.00 3.25
C THR A 122 4.66 9.69 2.90
N ALA A 123 4.98 8.58 3.57
CA ALA A 123 4.29 7.29 3.44
C ALA A 123 2.82 7.32 3.93
N ASN A 124 2.47 8.30 4.75
CA ASN A 124 1.10 8.54 5.22
C ASN A 124 0.35 9.61 4.40
N MET A 125 0.98 10.16 3.36
CA MET A 125 0.34 11.07 2.42
C MET A 125 -0.69 10.31 1.58
N ALA A 126 -1.75 10.99 1.14
CA ALA A 126 -2.62 10.41 0.11
C ALA A 126 -1.81 10.21 -1.18
N ALA A 127 -1.95 9.04 -1.83
CA ALA A 127 -1.17 8.69 -3.01
C ALA A 127 -1.32 9.71 -4.15
N GLY A 128 -2.51 10.30 -4.32
CA GLY A 128 -2.76 11.34 -5.33
C GLY A 128 -2.15 12.69 -5.01
N ILE A 129 -1.88 13.00 -3.73
CA ILE A 129 -1.10 14.19 -3.35
C ILE A 129 0.38 13.89 -3.63
N LEU A 130 0.86 12.70 -3.23
CA LEU A 130 2.24 12.30 -3.46
C LEU A 130 2.58 12.26 -4.94
N ALA A 131 1.71 11.70 -5.78
CA ALA A 131 1.88 11.66 -7.24
C ALA A 131 2.02 13.07 -7.84
N ARG A 132 1.16 14.02 -7.44
CA ARG A 132 1.25 15.41 -7.93
C ARG A 132 2.53 16.11 -7.47
N VAL A 133 2.97 15.87 -6.24
CA VAL A 133 4.24 16.41 -5.73
C VAL A 133 5.43 15.78 -6.47
N ALA A 134 5.36 14.48 -6.77
CA ALA A 134 6.36 13.75 -7.55
C ALA A 134 6.48 14.33 -8.97
N ILE A 135 5.34 14.53 -9.66
CA ILE A 135 5.28 15.16 -10.99
C ILE A 135 5.86 16.58 -10.94
N ALA A 136 5.45 17.42 -9.97
CA ALA A 136 5.95 18.79 -9.87
C ALA A 136 7.46 18.87 -9.59
N LEU A 137 8.00 17.90 -8.83
CA LEU A 137 9.42 17.78 -8.53
C LEU A 137 10.18 16.94 -9.57
N ASP A 138 9.55 16.54 -10.67
CA ASP A 138 10.10 15.69 -11.74
C ASP A 138 10.89 14.50 -11.15
N THR A 139 10.20 13.72 -10.33
CA THR A 139 10.77 12.60 -9.56
C THR A 139 9.72 11.50 -9.41
N SER A 140 10.14 10.31 -8.98
CA SER A 140 9.23 9.23 -8.65
C SER A 140 8.59 9.37 -7.26
N MET A 141 7.47 8.68 -7.05
CA MET A 141 6.83 8.55 -5.74
C MET A 141 7.71 7.73 -4.77
N GLU A 142 8.44 6.75 -5.29
CA GLU A 142 9.37 5.87 -4.59
C GLU A 142 10.49 6.69 -3.96
N LYS A 143 11.14 7.53 -4.74
CA LYS A 143 12.25 8.39 -4.28
C LYS A 143 11.80 9.40 -3.23
N LEU A 144 10.62 10.00 -3.38
CA LEU A 144 10.03 10.87 -2.34
C LEU A 144 9.70 10.13 -1.03
N SER A 145 9.51 8.82 -1.12
CA SER A 145 9.18 7.95 0.02
C SER A 145 10.39 7.15 0.54
N GLY A 146 11.60 7.42 0.01
CA GLY A 146 12.82 6.70 0.38
C GLY A 146 12.83 5.23 -0.04
N ARG A 147 12.07 4.84 -1.07
CA ARG A 147 12.01 3.49 -1.61
C ARG A 147 12.85 3.36 -2.88
N PRO A 148 13.39 2.16 -3.17
CA PRO A 148 14.04 1.90 -4.44
C PRO A 148 13.04 2.04 -5.58
N GLU A 149 13.47 2.66 -6.68
CA GLU A 149 12.71 2.70 -7.93
C GLU A 149 12.81 1.32 -8.61
N PRO A 150 11.70 0.76 -9.11
CA PRO A 150 11.74 -0.49 -9.87
C PRO A 150 12.32 -0.27 -11.27
N ASP A 151 13.09 -1.25 -11.75
CA ASP A 151 13.88 -1.20 -12.99
C ASP A 151 13.08 -1.24 -14.30
N HIS A 152 11.74 -1.23 -14.26
CA HIS A 152 10.92 -1.55 -15.43
C HIS A 152 10.04 -0.38 -15.89
N ALA A 153 10.21 -0.02 -17.17
CA ALA A 153 9.24 0.76 -17.93
C ALA A 153 8.00 -0.11 -18.13
N THR A 154 6.82 0.41 -17.78
CA THR A 154 5.57 -0.31 -17.96
C THR A 154 4.85 0.11 -19.22
N ASP A 155 4.21 -0.85 -19.89
CA ASP A 155 3.23 -0.52 -20.90
C ASP A 155 1.96 0.03 -20.26
N ASP A 156 1.22 0.84 -20.99
CA ASP A 156 -0.12 1.27 -20.61
C ASP A 156 -1.17 0.18 -20.91
N PRO A 157 -2.31 0.18 -20.19
CA PRO A 157 -3.45 -0.64 -20.57
C PRO A 157 -3.89 -0.35 -22.01
N PRO A 158 -4.35 -1.36 -22.76
CA PRO A 158 -4.77 -1.18 -24.14
C PRO A 158 -5.95 -0.20 -24.23
N ALA A 159 -6.02 0.52 -25.34
CA ALA A 159 -7.13 1.43 -25.63
C ALA A 159 -8.48 0.68 -25.52
N GLY A 160 -9.38 1.18 -24.68
CA GLY A 160 -10.68 0.55 -24.40
C GLY A 160 -10.72 -0.35 -23.15
N TRP A 161 -9.61 -0.48 -22.40
CA TRP A 161 -9.64 -1.13 -21.10
C TRP A 161 -10.54 -0.36 -20.11
N THR A 162 -11.56 -1.02 -19.58
CA THR A 162 -12.53 -0.44 -18.65
C THR A 162 -12.28 -0.80 -17.19
N GLY A 163 -11.28 -1.63 -16.89
CA GLY A 163 -10.84 -1.95 -15.53
C GLY A 163 -9.92 -0.89 -14.94
N THR A 164 -9.47 -1.07 -13.69
CA THR A 164 -8.42 -0.20 -13.11
C THR A 164 -7.06 -0.59 -13.67
N ARG A 165 -6.09 0.33 -13.58
CA ARG A 165 -4.68 0.02 -13.90
C ARG A 165 -4.14 -1.12 -13.04
N LEU A 166 -4.49 -1.14 -11.75
CA LEU A 166 -4.13 -2.24 -10.84
C LEU A 166 -4.60 -3.61 -11.36
N ALA A 167 -5.86 -3.73 -11.77
CA ALA A 167 -6.40 -4.97 -12.31
C ALA A 167 -5.69 -5.39 -13.60
N TRP A 168 -5.37 -4.43 -14.46
CA TRP A 168 -4.66 -4.70 -15.70
C TRP A 168 -3.24 -5.23 -15.46
N HIS A 169 -2.42 -4.54 -14.67
CA HIS A 169 -1.05 -4.99 -14.39
C HIS A 169 -1.03 -6.36 -13.70
N ARG A 170 -1.97 -6.59 -12.76
CA ARG A 170 -2.09 -7.87 -12.07
C ARG A 170 -2.45 -9.01 -13.03
N THR A 171 -3.48 -8.82 -13.85
CA THR A 171 -3.95 -9.86 -14.79
C THR A 171 -2.95 -10.14 -15.91
N ARG A 172 -2.21 -9.12 -16.36
CA ARG A 172 -1.12 -9.27 -17.32
C ARG A 172 0.00 -10.19 -16.81
N GLN A 173 0.29 -10.15 -15.51
CA GLN A 173 1.28 -11.03 -14.87
C GLN A 173 0.70 -12.40 -14.46
N GLY A 174 -0.58 -12.67 -14.76
CA GLY A 174 -1.25 -13.93 -14.40
C GLY A 174 -1.48 -14.10 -12.89
N LEU A 175 -1.47 -13.01 -12.12
CA LEU A 175 -1.59 -13.06 -10.67
C LEU A 175 -3.06 -13.01 -10.22
N SER A 176 -3.40 -13.81 -9.21
CA SER A 176 -4.61 -13.65 -8.41
C SER A 176 -4.49 -12.48 -7.44
N GLN A 177 -5.63 -12.00 -6.91
CA GLN A 177 -5.63 -10.98 -5.85
C GLN A 177 -4.93 -11.47 -4.58
N ALA A 178 -4.99 -12.78 -4.28
CA ALA A 178 -4.33 -13.38 -3.13
C ALA A 178 -2.80 -13.42 -3.30
N GLU A 179 -2.30 -13.76 -4.49
CA GLU A 179 -0.86 -13.74 -4.76
C GLU A 179 -0.29 -12.33 -4.71
N LEU A 180 -1.02 -11.34 -5.25
CA LEU A 180 -0.61 -9.95 -5.13
C LEU A 180 -0.66 -9.46 -3.67
N ALA A 181 -1.68 -9.86 -2.90
CA ALA A 181 -1.77 -9.56 -1.47
C ALA A 181 -0.53 -10.04 -0.71
N ILE A 182 -0.09 -11.28 -0.96
CA ILE A 182 1.11 -11.85 -0.34
C ILE A 182 2.37 -11.08 -0.76
N ARG A 183 2.55 -10.82 -2.06
CA ARG A 183 3.74 -10.10 -2.59
C ARG A 183 3.85 -8.67 -2.08
N ALA A 184 2.72 -7.97 -1.98
CA ALA A 184 2.66 -6.59 -1.54
C ALA A 184 2.55 -6.44 -0.01
N GLY A 185 2.35 -7.53 0.75
CA GLY A 185 2.03 -7.44 2.17
C GLY A 185 0.72 -6.69 2.45
N GLN A 186 -0.26 -6.80 1.56
CA GLN A 186 -1.56 -6.12 1.62
C GLN A 186 -2.70 -7.14 1.74
N THR A 187 -3.91 -6.70 2.07
CA THR A 187 -5.07 -7.60 2.14
C THR A 187 -5.74 -7.75 0.77
N THR A 188 -6.31 -8.92 0.51
CA THR A 188 -7.16 -9.16 -0.67
C THR A 188 -8.32 -8.18 -0.75
N GLN A 189 -8.89 -7.79 0.39
CA GLN A 189 -9.93 -6.75 0.48
C GLN A 189 -9.42 -5.39 -0.04
N THR A 190 -8.19 -5.01 0.28
CA THR A 190 -7.55 -3.77 -0.20
C THR A 190 -7.47 -3.77 -1.71
N ILE A 191 -6.96 -4.86 -2.30
CA ILE A 191 -6.84 -5.03 -3.74
C ILE A 191 -8.22 -5.03 -4.39
N GLY A 192 -9.13 -5.91 -3.93
CA GLY A 192 -10.47 -6.01 -4.49
C GLY A 192 -11.26 -4.71 -4.37
N GLY A 193 -11.11 -3.95 -3.27
CA GLY A 193 -11.74 -2.65 -3.11
C GLY A 193 -11.21 -1.59 -4.08
N ILE A 194 -9.93 -1.65 -4.45
CA ILE A 194 -9.36 -0.77 -5.48
C ILE A 194 -9.82 -1.22 -6.87
N GLU A 195 -9.74 -2.51 -7.19
CA GLU A 195 -10.12 -3.04 -8.50
C GLU A 195 -11.62 -2.87 -8.82
N THR A 196 -12.47 -2.89 -7.79
CA THR A 196 -13.90 -2.61 -7.92
C THR A 196 -14.23 -1.12 -7.90
N ARG A 197 -13.22 -0.23 -7.86
CA ARG A 197 -13.37 1.24 -7.72
C ARG A 197 -14.13 1.71 -6.49
N ARG A 198 -14.41 0.81 -5.53
CA ARG A 198 -14.91 1.19 -4.20
C ARG A 198 -13.94 2.17 -3.54
N TRP A 199 -12.65 2.02 -3.82
CA TRP A 199 -11.59 2.89 -3.34
C TRP A 199 -10.72 3.39 -4.49
N ALA A 200 -10.69 4.70 -4.69
CA ALA A 200 -9.76 5.34 -5.61
C ALA A 200 -8.31 5.19 -5.11
N THR A 201 -7.38 4.86 -6.01
CA THR A 201 -5.94 4.72 -5.69
C THR A 201 -5.39 6.01 -5.09
N GLY A 202 -5.74 7.16 -5.68
CA GLY A 202 -5.30 8.47 -5.20
C GLY A 202 -5.76 8.85 -3.79
N SER A 203 -6.85 8.26 -3.29
CA SER A 203 -7.37 8.53 -1.94
C SER A 203 -6.79 7.59 -0.88
N LYS A 204 -6.08 6.53 -1.28
CA LYS A 204 -5.40 5.63 -0.35
C LYS A 204 -4.08 6.23 0.14
N ARG A 205 -3.58 5.72 1.26
CA ARG A 205 -2.24 6.09 1.74
C ARG A 205 -1.21 5.65 0.71
N SER A 206 -0.24 6.52 0.42
CA SER A 206 0.83 6.30 -0.54
C SER A 206 1.57 4.99 -0.28
N ARG A 207 1.82 4.64 0.99
CA ARG A 207 2.42 3.35 1.36
C ARG A 207 1.72 2.15 0.72
N ILE A 208 0.39 2.13 0.74
CA ILE A 208 -0.39 1.01 0.19
C ILE A 208 -0.15 0.90 -1.31
N ILE A 209 -0.15 2.02 -2.03
CA ILE A 209 0.06 2.04 -3.48
C ILE A 209 1.51 1.66 -3.81
N LEU A 210 2.49 2.17 -3.05
CA LEU A 210 3.90 1.82 -3.19
C LEU A 210 4.18 0.33 -2.91
N ASP A 211 3.49 -0.25 -1.92
CA ASP A 211 3.58 -1.69 -1.61
C ASP A 211 3.01 -2.54 -2.76
N LEU A 212 1.86 -2.14 -3.32
CA LEU A 212 1.25 -2.81 -4.48
C LEU A 212 2.13 -2.70 -5.73
N ALA A 213 2.71 -1.52 -5.96
CA ALA A 213 3.60 -1.26 -7.09
C ALA A 213 4.86 -2.12 -7.01
N ALA A 214 5.49 -2.18 -5.82
CA ALA A 214 6.62 -3.04 -5.55
C ALA A 214 6.28 -4.53 -5.73
N GLY A 215 5.11 -4.97 -5.28
CA GLY A 215 4.64 -6.35 -5.47
C GLY A 215 4.40 -6.74 -6.93
N LEU A 216 4.21 -5.75 -7.81
CA LEU A 216 4.09 -5.90 -9.26
C LEU A 216 5.39 -5.59 -10.01
N GLY A 217 6.41 -5.04 -9.35
CA GLY A 217 7.66 -4.60 -9.98
C GLY A 217 7.48 -3.43 -10.94
N ILE A 218 6.55 -2.51 -10.66
CA ILE A 218 6.22 -1.34 -11.49
C ILE A 218 6.24 -0.04 -10.67
N GLN A 219 6.24 1.13 -11.32
CA GLN A 219 6.18 2.39 -10.57
C GLN A 219 4.79 2.62 -10.00
N ALA A 220 4.71 3.21 -8.80
CA ALA A 220 3.44 3.51 -8.15
C ALA A 220 2.59 4.51 -8.94
N LEU A 221 3.23 5.35 -9.76
CA LEU A 221 2.53 6.26 -10.67
C LEU A 221 1.71 5.49 -11.72
N ASP A 222 2.18 4.32 -12.17
CA ASP A 222 1.50 3.49 -13.18
C ASP A 222 0.23 2.83 -12.61
N LEU A 223 0.11 2.74 -11.29
CA LEU A 223 -1.11 2.29 -10.62
C LEU A 223 -2.14 3.41 -10.43
N MET A 224 -1.77 4.66 -10.71
CA MET A 224 -2.68 5.78 -10.57
C MET A 224 -3.64 5.79 -11.77
N ASP A 225 -4.90 5.46 -11.52
CA ASP A 225 -5.97 5.80 -12.46
C ASP A 225 -5.96 7.33 -12.62
N GLN A 226 -5.89 7.81 -13.86
CA GLN A 226 -5.59 9.21 -14.22
C GLN A 226 -6.21 10.21 -13.23
N THR A 227 -5.37 11.09 -12.68
CA THR A 227 -5.81 12.33 -12.04
C THR A 227 -6.75 13.04 -13.01
N PRO A 228 -7.98 13.40 -12.60
CA PRO A 228 -8.73 14.42 -13.32
C PRO A 228 -7.88 15.69 -13.24
N GLU A 229 -7.16 16.01 -14.31
CA GLU A 229 -6.77 17.39 -14.52
C GLU A 229 -8.06 18.21 -14.61
N GLY A 230 -8.16 19.21 -13.75
CA GLY A 230 -9.27 20.16 -13.76
C GLY A 230 -10.28 19.91 -12.64
N LYS A 231 -10.30 20.86 -11.71
CA LYS A 231 -11.37 21.20 -10.75
C LYS A 231 -12.75 20.56 -11.08
N PRO A 232 -13.50 20.02 -10.10
CA PRO A 232 -14.95 20.18 -10.16
C PRO A 232 -15.19 21.70 -10.18
N ARG A 233 -15.78 22.21 -11.26
CA ARG A 233 -16.27 23.60 -11.27
C ARG A 233 -17.18 23.72 -10.06
N MET A 234 -16.99 24.79 -9.29
CA MET A 234 -17.73 25.08 -8.06
C MET A 234 -19.23 25.37 -8.29
N ASN A 235 -19.83 24.87 -9.38
CA ASN A 235 -21.24 25.03 -9.75
C ASN A 235 -21.85 23.79 -10.42
N ASP A 236 -21.21 22.61 -10.39
CA ASP A 236 -21.91 21.39 -10.78
C ASP A 236 -22.81 20.94 -9.61
N PRO A 237 -24.10 20.67 -9.85
CA PRO A 237 -24.98 20.20 -8.79
C PRO A 237 -24.39 18.92 -8.22
N LYS A 238 -24.32 18.87 -6.88
CA LYS A 238 -23.99 17.68 -6.08
C LYS A 238 -24.47 16.43 -6.84
N PRO A 239 -23.59 15.45 -7.16
CA PRO A 239 -24.00 14.32 -7.99
C PRO A 239 -25.24 13.71 -7.34
N ALA A 240 -26.34 13.75 -8.09
CA ALA A 240 -27.55 13.05 -7.75
C ALA A 240 -27.12 11.60 -7.49
N LYS A 241 -27.65 10.99 -6.43
CA LYS A 241 -27.44 9.58 -6.11
C LYS A 241 -27.64 8.78 -7.40
N THR A 242 -26.54 8.36 -8.03
CA THR A 242 -26.61 7.77 -9.36
C THR A 242 -27.36 6.46 -9.22
N GLU A 243 -28.42 6.32 -10.00
CA GLU A 243 -29.18 5.10 -10.15
C GLU A 243 -28.24 3.93 -10.46
N HIS A 244 -28.50 2.77 -9.86
CA HIS A 244 -27.76 1.53 -10.08
C HIS A 244 -27.58 1.26 -11.58
N SER A 245 -26.37 1.49 -12.10
CA SER A 245 -26.08 1.28 -13.51
C SER A 245 -25.97 -0.21 -13.80
N ALA A 246 -26.66 -0.71 -14.82
CA ALA A 246 -26.60 -2.11 -15.27
C ALA A 246 -25.18 -2.63 -15.53
N THR A 247 -24.22 -1.74 -15.83
CA THR A 247 -22.80 -2.05 -16.00
C THR A 247 -22.08 -2.43 -14.69
N ALA A 248 -22.52 -1.92 -13.55
CA ALA A 248 -21.96 -2.28 -12.25
C ALA A 248 -22.44 -3.68 -11.83
N ASP A 249 -23.69 -4.02 -12.14
CA ASP A 249 -24.28 -5.32 -11.80
C ASP A 249 -23.70 -6.46 -12.65
N ASP A 250 -23.41 -6.22 -13.94
CA ASP A 250 -22.69 -7.19 -14.82
C ASP A 250 -21.27 -7.47 -14.29
N LEU A 251 -20.58 -6.45 -13.78
CA LEU A 251 -19.24 -6.61 -13.19
C LEU A 251 -19.28 -7.41 -11.89
N VAL A 252 -20.27 -7.15 -11.02
CA VAL A 252 -20.47 -7.90 -9.77
C VAL A 252 -20.79 -9.36 -10.06
N TYR A 253 -21.67 -9.63 -11.01
CA TYR A 253 -21.99 -10.98 -11.46
C TYR A 253 -20.74 -11.73 -11.94
N ARG A 254 -19.96 -11.14 -12.86
CA ARG A 254 -18.74 -11.77 -13.39
C ARG A 254 -17.70 -12.04 -12.30
N ASN A 255 -17.61 -11.16 -11.30
CA ASN A 255 -16.68 -11.36 -10.18
C ASN A 255 -17.05 -12.57 -9.32
N HIS A 256 -18.34 -12.76 -9.01
CA HIS A 256 -18.79 -13.95 -8.28
C HIS A 256 -18.55 -15.24 -9.08
N VAL A 257 -18.80 -15.22 -10.39
CA VAL A 257 -18.51 -16.37 -11.26
C VAL A 257 -17.02 -16.68 -11.30
N ASN A 258 -16.16 -15.67 -11.43
CA ASN A 258 -14.72 -15.86 -11.44
C ASN A 258 -14.19 -16.38 -10.09
N ALA A 259 -14.69 -15.84 -8.97
CA ALA A 259 -14.33 -16.30 -7.63
C ALA A 259 -14.71 -17.78 -7.42
N ALA A 260 -15.89 -18.20 -7.88
CA ALA A 260 -16.31 -19.60 -7.84
C ALA A 260 -15.40 -20.51 -8.68
N ILE A 261 -15.08 -20.11 -9.92
CA ILE A 261 -14.17 -20.85 -10.80
C ILE A 261 -12.79 -21.01 -10.18
N ASP A 262 -12.27 -19.96 -9.54
CA ASP A 262 -10.95 -19.99 -8.92
C ASP A 262 -10.90 -20.92 -7.71
N GLN A 263 -11.94 -20.92 -6.88
CA GLN A 263 -12.06 -21.83 -5.75
C GLN A 263 -12.19 -23.30 -6.20
N LEU A 264 -12.90 -23.57 -7.31
CA LEU A 264 -12.97 -24.90 -7.92
C LEU A 264 -11.60 -25.36 -8.45
N ARG A 265 -10.86 -24.48 -9.12
CA ARG A 265 -9.50 -24.76 -9.61
C ARG A 265 -8.52 -25.04 -8.47
N LEU A 266 -8.63 -24.30 -7.37
CA LEU A 266 -7.80 -24.50 -6.20
C LEU A 266 -8.16 -25.81 -5.50
N ALA A 267 -9.46 -26.10 -5.30
CA ALA A 267 -9.93 -27.36 -4.73
C ALA A 267 -9.42 -28.58 -5.52
N ALA A 268 -9.36 -28.49 -6.85
CA ALA A 268 -8.84 -29.56 -7.71
C ALA A 268 -7.34 -29.85 -7.52
N ARG A 269 -6.56 -28.87 -7.04
CA ARG A 269 -5.11 -29.00 -6.79
C ARG A 269 -4.77 -29.28 -5.33
N THR A 270 -5.67 -28.95 -4.40
CA THR A 270 -5.47 -29.14 -2.96
C THR A 270 -5.59 -30.61 -2.59
N THR A 271 -4.55 -31.20 -1.99
CA THR A 271 -4.56 -32.59 -1.48
C THR A 271 -5.19 -32.74 -0.11
N ASP A 272 -5.26 -31.67 0.68
CA ASP A 272 -5.94 -31.65 1.97
C ASP A 272 -7.46 -31.67 1.82
N THR A 273 -8.10 -32.70 2.39
CA THR A 273 -9.55 -32.91 2.27
C THR A 273 -10.36 -31.81 2.96
N GLY A 274 -9.89 -31.28 4.09
CA GLY A 274 -10.60 -30.23 4.84
C GLY A 274 -10.65 -28.91 4.08
N GLU A 275 -9.50 -28.47 3.57
CA GLU A 275 -9.38 -27.26 2.77
C GLU A 275 -10.06 -27.42 1.41
N ARG A 276 -10.02 -28.61 0.80
CA ARG A 276 -10.79 -28.92 -0.41
C ARG A 276 -12.31 -28.74 -0.18
N ILE A 277 -12.85 -29.23 0.93
CA ILE A 277 -14.29 -29.05 1.28
C ILE A 277 -14.60 -27.57 1.50
N ARG A 278 -13.73 -26.84 2.20
CA ARG A 278 -13.91 -25.40 2.46
C ARG A 278 -13.98 -24.60 1.16
N LEU A 279 -13.08 -24.89 0.22
CA LEU A 279 -13.04 -24.24 -1.11
C LEU A 279 -14.25 -24.58 -1.97
N LEU A 280 -14.70 -25.85 -1.97
CA LEU A 280 -15.93 -26.24 -2.68
C LEU A 280 -17.17 -25.53 -2.12
N THR A 281 -17.23 -25.37 -0.79
CA THR A 281 -18.34 -24.66 -0.11
C THR A 281 -18.36 -23.17 -0.44
N GLY A 282 -17.19 -22.54 -0.49
CA GLY A 282 -17.08 -21.14 -0.94
C GLY A 282 -17.51 -20.99 -2.40
N ALA A 283 -17.14 -21.92 -3.28
CA ALA A 283 -17.47 -21.85 -4.70
C ALA A 283 -18.98 -21.94 -4.92
N LEU A 284 -19.66 -22.78 -4.14
CA LEU A 284 -21.12 -22.87 -4.12
C LEU A 284 -21.76 -21.56 -3.64
N THR A 285 -21.17 -20.91 -2.63
CA THR A 285 -21.67 -19.64 -2.10
C THR A 285 -21.55 -18.52 -3.14
N ASP A 286 -20.40 -18.40 -3.79
CA ASP A 286 -20.17 -17.41 -4.83
C ASP A 286 -21.06 -17.66 -6.07
N THR A 287 -21.27 -18.92 -6.43
CA THR A 287 -22.23 -19.29 -7.48
C THR A 287 -23.66 -18.90 -7.10
N GLY A 288 -24.07 -19.14 -5.84
CA GLY A 288 -25.37 -18.72 -5.32
C GLY A 288 -25.56 -17.20 -5.36
N ASN A 289 -24.53 -16.44 -5.01
CA ASN A 289 -24.55 -14.97 -5.11
C ASN A 289 -24.68 -14.50 -6.56
N ALA A 290 -23.97 -15.12 -7.50
CA ALA A 290 -24.10 -14.83 -8.93
C ALA A 290 -25.52 -15.11 -9.46
N ILE A 291 -26.11 -16.24 -9.07
CA ILE A 291 -27.50 -16.59 -9.43
C ILE A 291 -28.49 -15.60 -8.80
N GLY A 292 -28.29 -15.23 -7.54
CA GLY A 292 -29.12 -14.23 -6.84
C GLY A 292 -29.08 -12.87 -7.53
N GLN A 293 -27.92 -12.48 -8.07
CA GLN A 293 -27.78 -11.26 -8.85
C GLN A 293 -28.50 -11.35 -10.20
N LEU A 294 -28.40 -12.48 -10.91
CA LEU A 294 -29.17 -12.71 -12.15
C LEU A 294 -30.68 -12.73 -11.91
N ALA A 295 -31.13 -13.26 -10.78
CA ALA A 295 -32.56 -13.37 -10.45
C ALA A 295 -33.24 -11.99 -10.26
N GLN A 296 -32.45 -10.92 -10.10
CA GLN A 296 -32.92 -9.53 -10.06
C GLN A 296 -33.25 -8.98 -11.44
N PHE A 297 -32.98 -9.72 -12.53
CA PHE A 297 -33.24 -9.28 -13.90
C PHE A 297 -34.21 -10.25 -14.61
N ASP A 298 -35.01 -9.70 -15.52
CA ASP A 298 -35.80 -10.47 -16.48
C ASP A 298 -34.92 -10.95 -17.64
N SER A 299 -35.43 -11.88 -18.45
CA SER A 299 -34.73 -12.44 -19.62
C SER A 299 -34.20 -11.38 -20.58
N ASP A 300 -34.85 -10.21 -20.59
CA ASP A 300 -34.57 -9.10 -21.50
C ASP A 300 -33.59 -8.09 -20.87
N GLY A 301 -32.97 -8.42 -19.73
CA GLY A 301 -31.94 -7.63 -19.06
C GLY A 301 -32.45 -6.45 -18.23
N ARG A 302 -33.77 -6.29 -18.09
CA ARG A 302 -34.39 -5.26 -17.23
C ARG A 302 -34.46 -5.72 -15.79
N ALA A 303 -34.20 -4.81 -14.85
CA ALA A 303 -34.34 -5.10 -13.43
C ALA A 303 -35.81 -5.44 -13.09
N ARG A 304 -36.02 -6.54 -12.37
CA ARG A 304 -37.33 -6.95 -11.89
C ARG A 304 -37.84 -5.97 -10.84
N PRO A 305 -39.12 -5.62 -10.86
CA PRO A 305 -39.71 -4.83 -9.79
C PRO A 305 -39.64 -5.60 -8.46
N PRO A 306 -39.50 -4.89 -7.32
CA PRO A 306 -39.47 -5.52 -6.01
C PRO A 306 -40.77 -6.30 -5.78
N ARG A 307 -40.64 -7.57 -5.37
CA ARG A 307 -41.80 -8.40 -4.99
C ARG A 307 -42.47 -7.78 -3.75
N LYS A 308 -43.78 -7.56 -3.83
CA LYS A 308 -44.63 -7.21 -2.66
C LYS A 308 -44.71 -8.36 -1.67
#